data_AF-A0A522UI06-F1
#
_entry.id   AF-A0A522UI06-F1
#
_cell.length_a   1.000
_cell.length_b   1.000
_cell.length_c   1.000
_cell.angle_alpha   90.00
_cell.angle_beta   90.00
_cell.angle_gamma   90.00
#
_symmetry.space_group_name_H-M   'P 1'
#
loop_
_entity.id
_entity.type
_entity.pdbx_description
1 polymer ?
#
loop_
_entity_poly.entity_id
_entity_poly.type
_entity_poly.pdbx_seq_one_letter_code
_entity_poly.pdbx_strand_id
1 'polypeptide(L)'
;MIALLLATLDEAQPLLTQLAAEPLVAEPYATYWFAARGRRPGGFVVISGMGGAQAAAATAYAINTRGASAIINLGICGALKDGFAPGHFCRVTAVGDEESRVLQELDGHNDVWQALPTARLVSVREPVFGGERKTKLATHADVVEMEGAAVAEACRQHAVPCTLLKGVSDLAHAGGREELHRNLRSVSELLAREVVAGLERWPQQQQSLANKIANFVKVEHTIFSLPLLFAGAWLGAGGRMPSLKLLGLIALAGLGARTLGMAMNRILDRRLDLLNRRTVGRELPSGKMTPMQAWGVAFAGLLVYLVACALLGPVCLKLAAIPAVVLISYSLLKRFTPLCHFGIGLCLALGPLGAFVAVSGGTAMTSAVLLLALFTFCWMSGFDIIYALQDLEADRRNGVHSIPAALGSGRAQIVAGLVHAVAVGASAWLWWLVGGGLFAGLALLVATAAFVLAYVEKVPLHVRFFPISAIAGIAGALIPLLGALR
;
A
#
# COMPACT_ATOMS: atom_id res chain seq x y z
N MET A 1 -1.64 -8.64 3.19
CA MET A 1 -1.31 -8.64 4.64
C MET A 1 -2.36 -9.48 5.33
N ILE A 2 -2.06 -10.09 6.47
CA ILE A 2 -3.04 -10.95 7.15
C ILE A 2 -3.83 -10.15 8.19
N ALA A 3 -5.06 -10.57 8.49
CA ALA A 3 -5.79 -10.08 9.66
C ALA A 3 -6.09 -11.23 10.63
N LEU A 4 -5.81 -10.98 11.91
CA LEU A 4 -6.13 -11.85 13.03
C LEU A 4 -7.41 -11.30 13.69
N LEU A 5 -8.50 -12.06 13.65
CA LEU A 5 -9.81 -11.62 14.12
C LEU A 5 -10.14 -12.29 15.46
N LEU A 6 -10.41 -11.52 16.51
CA LEU A 6 -10.81 -12.01 17.84
C LEU A 6 -12.06 -11.29 18.33
N ALA A 7 -12.90 -11.97 19.12
CA ALA A 7 -14.13 -11.40 19.63
C ALA A 7 -13.89 -10.34 20.71
N THR A 8 -12.98 -10.59 21.64
CA THR A 8 -12.77 -9.74 22.82
C THR A 8 -11.32 -9.30 22.98
N LEU A 9 -11.12 -8.20 23.71
CA LEU A 9 -9.79 -7.71 24.05
C LEU A 9 -9.07 -8.67 25.01
N ASP A 10 -9.79 -9.30 25.92
CA ASP A 10 -9.24 -10.26 26.89
C ASP A 10 -8.63 -11.48 26.19
N GLU A 11 -9.29 -12.01 25.16
CA GLU A 11 -8.75 -13.07 24.32
C GLU A 11 -7.51 -12.62 23.53
N ALA A 12 -7.50 -11.36 23.07
CA ALA A 12 -6.44 -10.83 22.22
C ALA A 12 -5.20 -10.38 23.00
N GLN A 13 -5.33 -10.01 24.27
CA GLN A 13 -4.25 -9.40 25.05
C GLN A 13 -2.94 -10.22 25.05
N PRO A 14 -2.96 -11.56 25.22
CA PRO A 14 -1.74 -12.37 25.13
C PRO A 14 -1.08 -12.30 23.76
N LEU A 15 -1.89 -12.31 22.69
CA LEU A 15 -1.41 -12.25 21.30
C LEU A 15 -0.85 -10.86 20.96
N LEU A 16 -1.53 -9.80 21.36
CA LEU A 16 -1.06 -8.41 21.17
C LEU A 16 0.32 -8.21 21.80
N THR A 17 0.51 -8.74 23.01
CA THR A 17 1.78 -8.68 23.74
C THR A 17 2.90 -9.41 22.99
N GLN A 18 2.66 -10.67 22.58
CA GLN A 18 3.67 -11.47 21.86
C GLN A 18 4.01 -10.92 20.48
N LEU A 19 3.05 -10.31 19.79
CA LEU A 19 3.28 -9.69 18.49
C LEU A 19 3.96 -8.32 18.58
N ALA A 20 4.08 -7.75 19.78
CA ALA A 20 4.41 -6.35 20.02
C ALA A 20 3.51 -5.42 19.18
N ALA A 21 2.19 -5.69 19.22
CA ALA A 21 1.22 -5.01 18.40
C ALA A 21 0.90 -3.61 18.97
N GLU A 22 0.79 -2.62 18.10
CA GLU A 22 0.53 -1.23 18.48
C GLU A 22 -0.88 -0.79 18.06
N PRO A 23 -1.62 -0.04 18.90
CA PRO A 23 -2.97 0.40 18.55
C PRO A 23 -2.99 1.34 17.34
N LEU A 24 -4.09 1.28 16.59
CA LEU A 24 -4.48 2.24 15.56
C LEU A 24 -5.61 3.13 16.10
N VAL A 25 -5.44 4.44 15.94
CA VAL A 25 -6.33 5.46 16.53
C VAL A 25 -7.45 5.78 15.54
N ALA A 26 -8.66 6.07 16.06
CA ALA A 26 -9.84 6.53 15.32
C ALA A 26 -10.40 5.53 14.29
N GLU A 27 -10.59 4.28 14.73
CA GLU A 27 -11.13 3.21 13.88
C GLU A 27 -12.48 2.71 14.42
N PRO A 28 -13.38 2.21 13.54
CA PRO A 28 -14.68 1.67 13.97
C PRO A 28 -14.54 0.41 14.82
N TYR A 29 -13.40 -0.28 14.73
CA TYR A 29 -13.05 -1.43 15.56
C TYR A 29 -11.70 -1.19 16.24
N ALA A 30 -11.53 -1.69 17.46
CA ALA A 30 -10.22 -1.70 18.11
C ALA A 30 -9.25 -2.56 17.28
N THR A 31 -8.30 -1.89 16.62
CA THR A 31 -7.39 -2.51 15.67
C THR A 31 -5.95 -2.25 16.07
N TYR A 32 -5.12 -3.28 16.00
CA TYR A 32 -3.71 -3.23 16.36
C TYR A 32 -2.86 -3.69 15.19
N TRP A 33 -1.76 -3.00 14.94
CA TRP A 33 -0.81 -3.33 13.88
C TRP A 33 0.36 -4.12 14.44
N PHE A 34 0.80 -5.16 13.72
CA PHE A 34 2.07 -5.84 14.01
C PHE A 34 2.95 -5.92 12.75
N ALA A 35 4.23 -5.60 12.92
CA ALA A 35 5.19 -5.59 11.83
C ALA A 35 5.57 -6.99 11.35
N ALA A 36 5.96 -7.08 10.08
CA ALA A 36 6.63 -8.27 9.54
C ALA A 36 8.01 -8.43 10.22
N ARG A 37 8.42 -9.67 10.51
CA ARG A 37 9.72 -9.96 11.14
C ARG A 37 10.30 -11.27 10.60
N GLY A 38 11.42 -11.20 9.90
CA GLY A 38 12.02 -12.39 9.27
C GLY A 38 11.06 -13.05 8.27
N ARG A 39 10.65 -14.30 8.56
CA ARG A 39 9.65 -15.02 7.75
C ARG A 39 8.20 -14.66 8.11
N ARG A 40 7.98 -14.06 9.28
CA ARG A 40 6.65 -13.68 9.78
C ARG A 40 6.03 -12.57 8.93
N PRO A 41 4.79 -12.74 8.41
CA PRO A 41 4.09 -11.68 7.70
C PRO A 41 3.73 -10.53 8.64
N GLY A 42 3.54 -9.34 8.08
CA GLY A 42 2.91 -8.21 8.77
C GLY A 42 1.39 -8.26 8.61
N GLY A 43 0.69 -7.68 9.57
CA GLY A 43 -0.77 -7.75 9.60
C GLY A 43 -1.40 -6.93 10.72
N PHE A 44 -2.71 -7.09 10.85
CA PHE A 44 -3.51 -6.42 11.88
C PHE A 44 -4.20 -7.43 12.77
N VAL A 45 -4.40 -7.07 14.03
CA VAL A 45 -5.36 -7.72 14.93
C VAL A 45 -6.59 -6.84 15.00
N VAL A 46 -7.77 -7.39 14.74
CA VAL A 46 -9.04 -6.66 14.81
C VAL A 46 -9.91 -7.31 15.87
N ILE A 47 -10.37 -6.51 16.83
CA ILE A 47 -11.33 -6.94 17.85
C ILE A 47 -12.73 -6.70 17.31
N SER A 48 -13.45 -7.77 16.98
CA SER A 48 -14.77 -7.67 16.34
C SER A 48 -15.89 -7.31 17.30
N GLY A 49 -15.80 -7.70 18.56
CA GLY A 49 -16.95 -7.85 19.44
C GLY A 49 -17.54 -9.27 19.33
N MET A 50 -18.34 -9.65 20.33
CA MET A 50 -18.99 -10.97 20.40
C MET A 50 -20.17 -11.08 19.44
N GLY A 51 -20.32 -12.26 18.83
CA GLY A 51 -21.46 -12.62 17.98
C GLY A 51 -21.23 -12.42 16.48
N GLY A 52 -21.92 -13.26 15.70
CA GLY A 52 -21.71 -13.37 14.25
C GLY A 52 -21.86 -12.07 13.46
N ALA A 53 -22.85 -11.21 13.78
CA ALA A 53 -23.07 -9.96 13.04
C ALA A 53 -21.86 -9.00 13.16
N GLN A 54 -21.32 -8.86 14.37
CA GLN A 54 -20.15 -8.03 14.62
C GLN A 54 -18.89 -8.63 13.97
N ALA A 55 -18.75 -9.95 14.04
CA ALA A 55 -17.65 -10.68 13.42
C ALA A 55 -17.64 -10.53 11.88
N ALA A 56 -18.80 -10.65 11.22
CA ALA A 56 -18.93 -10.44 9.78
C ALA A 56 -18.59 -9.00 9.37
N ALA A 57 -19.10 -8.00 10.09
CA ALA A 57 -18.84 -6.59 9.81
C ALA A 57 -17.35 -6.23 10.01
N ALA A 58 -16.72 -6.73 11.08
CA ALA A 58 -15.28 -6.55 11.34
C ALA A 58 -14.42 -7.24 10.27
N THR A 59 -14.85 -8.40 9.78
CA THR A 59 -14.19 -9.13 8.67
C THR A 59 -14.25 -8.33 7.38
N ALA A 60 -15.43 -7.81 7.03
CA ALA A 60 -15.59 -6.93 5.87
C ALA A 60 -14.74 -5.66 5.98
N TYR A 61 -14.65 -5.05 7.17
CA TYR A 61 -13.74 -3.93 7.43
C TYR A 61 -12.26 -4.32 7.22
N ALA A 62 -11.84 -5.47 7.76
CA ALA A 62 -10.46 -5.95 7.60
C ALA A 62 -10.11 -6.17 6.12
N ILE A 63 -11.04 -6.70 5.32
CA ILE A 63 -10.83 -6.95 3.89
C ILE A 63 -10.88 -5.63 3.10
N ASN A 64 -11.99 -4.90 3.18
CA ASN A 64 -12.27 -3.78 2.28
C ASN A 64 -11.50 -2.52 2.65
N THR A 65 -11.30 -2.26 3.94
CA THR A 65 -10.63 -1.05 4.42
C THR A 65 -9.14 -1.26 4.66
N ARG A 66 -8.75 -2.45 5.13
CA ARG A 66 -7.34 -2.76 5.46
C ARG A 66 -6.61 -3.63 4.44
N GLY A 67 -7.30 -4.11 3.41
CA GLY A 67 -6.69 -4.93 2.35
C GLY A 67 -6.15 -6.26 2.89
N ALA A 68 -6.87 -6.87 3.84
CA ALA A 68 -6.52 -8.20 4.33
C ALA A 68 -6.63 -9.21 3.18
N SER A 69 -5.54 -9.94 2.93
CA SER A 69 -5.43 -10.96 1.88
C SER A 69 -5.67 -12.37 2.41
N ALA A 70 -5.81 -12.52 3.72
CA ALA A 70 -6.21 -13.74 4.41
C ALA A 70 -6.74 -13.36 5.80
N ILE A 71 -7.74 -14.09 6.28
CA ILE A 71 -8.33 -13.92 7.62
C ILE A 71 -8.01 -15.15 8.45
N ILE A 72 -7.50 -14.93 9.66
CA ILE A 72 -7.32 -15.97 10.67
C ILE A 72 -8.22 -15.60 11.85
N ASN A 73 -9.32 -16.32 12.01
CA ASN A 73 -10.21 -16.15 13.14
C ASN A 73 -9.70 -16.98 14.31
N LEU A 74 -9.44 -16.30 15.42
CA LEU A 74 -8.91 -16.86 16.65
C LEU A 74 -9.94 -16.66 17.75
N GLY A 75 -10.00 -17.61 18.66
CA GLY A 75 -10.82 -17.47 19.84
C GLY A 75 -11.00 -18.80 20.54
N ILE A 76 -11.92 -18.79 21.49
CA ILE A 76 -12.21 -19.94 22.34
C ILE A 76 -13.48 -20.64 21.86
N CYS A 77 -13.55 -21.96 22.04
CA CYS A 77 -14.74 -22.76 21.77
C CYS A 77 -15.02 -23.75 22.91
N GLY A 78 -16.28 -24.17 23.03
CA GLY A 78 -16.68 -25.28 23.89
C GLY A 78 -16.60 -26.61 23.16
N ALA A 79 -16.20 -27.67 23.87
CA ALA A 79 -16.27 -29.03 23.32
C ALA A 79 -17.73 -29.50 23.26
N LEU A 80 -18.06 -30.25 22.19
CA LEU A 80 -19.31 -31.03 22.07
C LEU A 80 -19.05 -32.54 22.18
N LYS A 81 -17.79 -32.97 22.05
CA LYS A 81 -17.36 -34.38 22.11
C LYS A 81 -16.15 -34.55 23.01
N ASP A 82 -16.03 -35.73 23.61
CA ASP A 82 -15.00 -36.07 24.60
C ASP A 82 -13.56 -36.07 24.07
N GLY A 83 -13.37 -36.04 22.75
CA GLY A 83 -12.05 -35.92 22.11
C GLY A 83 -11.38 -34.53 22.24
N PHE A 84 -12.10 -33.54 22.76
CA PHE A 84 -11.64 -32.16 22.90
C PHE A 84 -11.61 -31.75 24.38
N ALA A 85 -10.41 -31.69 24.96
CA ALA A 85 -10.21 -31.29 26.35
C ALA A 85 -9.77 -29.82 26.46
N PRO A 86 -10.02 -29.13 27.60
CA PRO A 86 -9.54 -27.78 27.82
C PRO A 86 -8.03 -27.64 27.55
N GLY A 87 -7.65 -26.61 26.80
CA GLY A 87 -6.27 -26.39 26.36
C GLY A 87 -5.86 -27.12 25.08
N HIS A 88 -6.72 -27.97 24.51
CA HIS A 88 -6.53 -28.46 23.14
C HIS A 88 -6.79 -27.34 22.13
N PHE A 89 -6.02 -27.37 21.04
CA PHE A 89 -6.24 -26.50 19.88
C PHE A 89 -6.73 -27.33 18.72
N CYS A 90 -7.69 -26.77 17.99
CA CYS A 90 -8.17 -27.37 16.77
C CYS A 90 -8.20 -26.37 15.64
N ARG A 91 -7.86 -26.87 14.45
CA ARG A 91 -8.13 -26.21 13.19
C ARG A 91 -9.51 -26.64 12.71
N VAL A 92 -10.38 -25.69 12.44
CA VAL A 92 -11.71 -26.00 11.92
C VAL A 92 -11.61 -26.37 10.44
N THR A 93 -12.23 -27.47 10.03
CA THR A 93 -12.27 -27.91 8.62
C THR A 93 -13.61 -27.63 7.96
N ALA A 94 -14.69 -27.62 8.74
CA ALA A 94 -16.02 -27.27 8.28
C ALA A 94 -16.77 -26.47 9.35
N VAL A 95 -17.56 -25.48 8.91
CA VAL A 95 -18.30 -24.58 9.78
C VAL A 95 -19.71 -24.30 9.26
N GLY A 96 -20.67 -24.12 10.17
CA GLY A 96 -22.04 -23.74 9.87
C GLY A 96 -22.71 -23.09 11.08
N ASP A 97 -23.86 -22.47 10.87
CA ASP A 97 -24.67 -21.93 11.97
C ASP A 97 -25.57 -23.02 12.58
N GLU A 98 -26.14 -22.74 13.75
CA GLU A 98 -27.03 -23.68 14.46
C GLU A 98 -28.36 -23.97 13.74
N GLU A 99 -28.74 -23.13 12.78
CA GLU A 99 -29.94 -23.29 11.95
C GLU A 99 -29.67 -24.24 10.76
N SER A 100 -28.41 -24.32 10.33
CA SER A 100 -27.91 -25.09 9.20
C SER A 100 -27.29 -26.41 9.67
N ARG A 101 -27.99 -27.52 9.40
CA ARG A 101 -27.42 -28.87 9.65
C ARG A 101 -26.25 -29.24 8.73
N VAL A 102 -25.98 -28.43 7.71
CA VAL A 102 -24.90 -28.63 6.74
C VAL A 102 -23.74 -27.72 7.13
N LEU A 103 -22.59 -28.33 7.40
CA LEU A 103 -21.34 -27.62 7.63
C LEU A 103 -20.60 -27.48 6.31
N GLN A 104 -20.16 -26.27 5.99
CA GLN A 104 -19.43 -25.97 4.78
C GLN A 104 -17.94 -26.06 5.02
N GLU A 105 -17.19 -26.64 4.09
CA GLU A 105 -15.74 -26.73 4.17
C GLU A 105 -15.07 -25.35 4.10
N LEU A 106 -13.89 -25.24 4.71
CA LEU A 106 -13.08 -24.01 4.74
C LEU A 106 -11.90 -24.09 3.77
N ASP A 107 -11.84 -23.14 2.84
CA ASP A 107 -10.76 -22.98 1.86
C ASP A 107 -9.56 -22.17 2.42
N GLY A 108 -9.06 -22.57 3.58
CA GLY A 108 -8.00 -21.87 4.31
C GLY A 108 -6.56 -22.25 3.92
N HIS A 109 -5.57 -21.46 4.38
CA HIS A 109 -4.15 -21.81 4.33
C HIS A 109 -3.84 -22.95 5.31
N ASN A 110 -4.26 -24.16 4.93
CA ASN A 110 -4.23 -25.32 5.78
C ASN A 110 -2.81 -25.72 6.17
N ASP A 111 -1.82 -25.45 5.31
CA ASP A 111 -0.42 -25.86 5.39
C ASP A 111 0.32 -25.39 6.65
N VAL A 112 -0.05 -24.24 7.21
CA VAL A 112 0.65 -23.67 8.37
C VAL A 112 0.38 -24.45 9.65
N TRP A 113 -0.87 -24.90 9.82
CA TRP A 113 -1.34 -25.61 11.01
C TRP A 113 -1.88 -27.00 10.68
N GLN A 114 -1.34 -27.66 9.64
CA GLN A 114 -1.73 -29.01 9.24
C GLN A 114 -1.59 -30.05 10.35
N ALA A 115 -0.63 -29.85 11.27
CA ALA A 115 -0.37 -30.77 12.37
C ALA A 115 -1.37 -30.65 13.53
N LEU A 116 -2.20 -29.59 13.57
CA LEU A 116 -3.20 -29.44 14.62
C LEU A 116 -4.37 -30.41 14.39
N PRO A 117 -4.96 -30.96 15.46
CA PRO A 117 -6.22 -31.69 15.38
C PRO A 117 -7.29 -30.91 14.63
N THR A 118 -8.12 -31.60 13.86
CA THR A 118 -9.21 -30.98 13.11
C THR A 118 -10.53 -31.11 13.85
N ALA A 119 -11.41 -30.12 13.69
CA ALA A 119 -12.76 -30.14 14.24
C ALA A 119 -13.77 -29.58 13.25
N ARG A 120 -15.01 -30.05 13.34
CA ARG A 120 -16.17 -29.41 12.72
C ARG A 120 -16.83 -28.48 13.73
N LEU A 121 -17.12 -27.26 13.31
CA LEU A 121 -17.58 -26.20 14.20
C LEU A 121 -19.02 -25.81 13.89
N VAL A 122 -19.80 -25.54 14.93
CA VAL A 122 -21.10 -24.87 14.80
C VAL A 122 -21.11 -23.53 15.54
N SER A 123 -21.60 -22.49 14.88
CA SER A 123 -21.78 -21.17 15.48
C SER A 123 -23.21 -20.98 15.98
N VAL A 124 -23.35 -20.56 17.23
CA VAL A 124 -24.63 -20.32 17.91
C VAL A 124 -24.84 -18.83 18.19
N ARG A 125 -26.10 -18.39 18.34
CA ARG A 125 -26.38 -16.98 18.67
C ARG A 125 -26.15 -16.63 20.13
N GLU A 126 -26.19 -17.62 21.01
CA GLU A 126 -26.03 -17.46 22.45
C GLU A 126 -25.12 -18.54 23.01
N PRO A 127 -24.31 -18.24 24.04
CA PRO A 127 -23.44 -19.23 24.67
C PRO A 127 -24.19 -20.49 25.14
N VAL A 128 -23.61 -21.66 24.90
CA VAL A 128 -24.21 -22.96 25.29
C VAL A 128 -23.44 -23.55 26.48
N PHE A 129 -24.10 -23.62 27.64
CA PHE A 129 -23.54 -24.20 28.86
C PHE A 129 -24.27 -25.50 29.25
N GLY A 130 -23.70 -26.65 28.85
CA GLY A 130 -24.19 -27.98 29.19
C GLY A 130 -25.59 -28.36 28.66
N GLY A 131 -26.04 -29.58 28.97
CA GLY A 131 -27.41 -30.04 28.77
C GLY A 131 -27.78 -30.51 27.35
N GLU A 132 -29.08 -30.64 27.10
CA GLU A 132 -29.68 -31.20 25.86
C GLU A 132 -29.22 -30.47 24.59
N ARG A 133 -28.95 -29.16 24.68
CA ARG A 133 -28.48 -28.33 23.55
C ARG A 133 -27.09 -28.76 23.07
N LYS A 134 -26.14 -29.06 23.97
CA LYS A 134 -24.83 -29.61 23.57
C LYS A 134 -25.00 -30.98 22.91
N THR A 135 -25.83 -31.86 23.48
CA THR A 135 -26.12 -33.19 22.91
C THR A 135 -26.68 -33.11 21.49
N LYS A 136 -27.60 -32.17 21.24
CA LYS A 136 -28.18 -31.97 19.91
C LYS A 136 -27.14 -31.50 18.89
N LEU A 137 -26.30 -30.52 19.26
CA LEU A 137 -25.25 -30.00 18.37
C LEU A 137 -24.14 -31.03 18.11
N ALA A 138 -23.83 -31.88 19.10
CA ALA A 138 -22.83 -32.95 18.99
C ALA A 138 -23.14 -33.98 17.89
N THR A 139 -24.40 -34.04 17.43
CA THR A 139 -24.81 -34.94 16.33
C THR A 139 -24.15 -34.57 14.99
N HIS A 140 -23.80 -33.30 14.77
CA HIS A 140 -23.24 -32.83 13.51
C HIS A 140 -21.98 -31.97 13.63
N ALA A 141 -21.61 -31.51 14.83
CA ALA A 141 -20.39 -30.75 15.10
C ALA A 141 -19.56 -31.37 16.23
N ASP A 142 -18.30 -30.93 16.34
CA ASP A 142 -17.34 -31.41 17.33
C ASP A 142 -17.03 -30.32 18.38
N VAL A 143 -17.13 -29.04 18.00
CA VAL A 143 -16.96 -27.86 18.86
C VAL A 143 -18.01 -26.76 18.56
N VAL A 144 -18.24 -25.86 19.51
CA VAL A 144 -19.24 -24.77 19.43
C VAL A 144 -18.69 -23.41 19.86
N GLU A 145 -19.05 -22.34 19.15
CA GLU A 145 -18.73 -20.92 19.46
C GLU A 145 -19.75 -19.98 18.80
N MET A 146 -19.48 -18.67 18.66
CA MET A 146 -20.50 -17.69 18.23
C MET A 146 -20.20 -16.92 16.93
N GLU A 147 -18.98 -16.97 16.40
CA GLU A 147 -18.50 -16.06 15.34
C GLU A 147 -18.14 -16.75 14.02
N GLY A 148 -17.62 -17.98 14.09
CA GLY A 148 -16.88 -18.66 13.02
C GLY A 148 -17.63 -18.77 11.69
N ALA A 149 -18.93 -19.11 11.72
CA ALA A 149 -19.75 -19.23 10.53
C ALA A 149 -19.90 -17.89 9.80
N ALA A 150 -20.11 -16.81 10.55
CA ALA A 150 -20.27 -15.48 9.98
C ALA A 150 -18.96 -14.93 9.40
N VAL A 151 -17.82 -15.22 10.05
CA VAL A 151 -16.49 -14.87 9.51
C VAL A 151 -16.19 -15.64 8.24
N ALA A 152 -16.44 -16.96 8.22
CA ALA A 152 -16.23 -17.80 7.06
C ALA A 152 -17.07 -17.34 5.86
N GLU A 153 -18.34 -16.98 6.10
CA GLU A 153 -19.23 -16.48 5.07
C GLU A 153 -18.78 -15.13 4.50
N ALA A 154 -18.42 -14.18 5.37
CA ALA A 154 -17.88 -12.89 4.93
C ALA A 154 -16.60 -13.05 4.08
N CYS A 155 -15.74 -14.01 4.43
CA CYS A 155 -14.55 -14.33 3.66
C CYS A 155 -14.87 -14.92 2.28
N ARG A 156 -15.83 -15.87 2.20
CA ARG A 156 -16.29 -16.46 0.94
C ARG A 156 -16.86 -15.42 -0.01
N GLN A 157 -17.70 -14.51 0.50
CA GLN A 157 -18.29 -13.41 -0.28
C GLN A 157 -17.23 -12.47 -0.87
N HIS A 158 -16.02 -12.45 -0.32
CA HIS A 158 -14.91 -11.63 -0.79
C HIS A 158 -13.78 -12.45 -1.43
N ALA A 159 -13.97 -13.77 -1.60
CA ALA A 159 -12.95 -14.70 -2.11
C ALA A 159 -11.60 -14.58 -1.36
N VAL A 160 -11.65 -14.36 -0.05
CA VAL A 160 -10.47 -14.26 0.81
C VAL A 160 -10.30 -15.58 1.59
N PRO A 161 -9.09 -16.19 1.60
CA PRO A 161 -8.84 -17.39 2.39
C PRO A 161 -9.11 -17.18 3.88
N CYS A 162 -9.79 -18.14 4.50
CA CYS A 162 -10.20 -18.08 5.90
C CYS A 162 -9.68 -19.30 6.69
N THR A 163 -9.02 -19.05 7.82
CA THR A 163 -8.57 -20.08 8.74
C THR A 163 -9.17 -19.84 10.11
N LEU A 164 -9.81 -20.85 10.69
CA LEU A 164 -10.39 -20.80 12.03
C LEU A 164 -9.52 -21.67 12.95
N LEU A 165 -8.90 -21.05 13.94
CA LEU A 165 -8.14 -21.74 14.99
C LEU A 165 -8.82 -21.48 16.32
N LYS A 166 -9.16 -22.55 17.03
CA LYS A 166 -9.94 -22.46 18.27
C LYS A 166 -9.24 -23.20 19.38
N GLY A 167 -9.20 -22.56 20.55
CA GLY A 167 -8.77 -23.17 21.80
C GLY A 167 -9.99 -23.65 22.59
N VAL A 168 -9.96 -24.90 23.07
CA VAL A 168 -11.08 -25.47 23.82
C VAL A 168 -11.06 -24.95 25.26
N SER A 169 -12.15 -24.34 25.74
CA SER A 169 -12.28 -23.84 27.12
C SER A 169 -12.87 -24.82 28.10
N ASP A 170 -13.85 -25.60 27.67
CA ASP A 170 -14.72 -26.39 28.53
C ASP A 170 -15.10 -27.72 27.88
N LEU A 171 -15.36 -28.72 28.72
CA LEU A 171 -15.70 -30.08 28.30
C LEU A 171 -17.13 -30.19 27.76
N ALA A 172 -17.39 -31.28 27.01
CA ALA A 172 -18.72 -31.61 26.51
C ALA A 172 -19.77 -31.72 27.63
N HIS A 173 -19.36 -32.26 28.79
CA HIS A 173 -20.21 -32.49 29.96
C HIS A 173 -20.06 -31.41 31.05
N ALA A 174 -19.18 -30.42 30.85
CA ALA A 174 -18.95 -29.37 31.83
C ALA A 174 -20.17 -28.44 31.98
N GLY A 175 -20.53 -28.16 33.22
CA GLY A 175 -21.61 -27.25 33.60
C GLY A 175 -21.08 -25.91 34.08
N GLY A 176 -21.07 -24.90 33.21
CA GLY A 176 -21.19 -23.50 33.64
C GLY A 176 -20.10 -22.52 33.19
N ARG A 177 -20.51 -21.24 33.21
CA ARG A 177 -19.72 -20.03 32.86
C ARG A 177 -18.40 -19.90 33.66
N GLU A 178 -18.30 -20.52 34.83
CA GLU A 178 -17.11 -20.46 35.71
C GLU A 178 -15.90 -21.20 35.13
N GLU A 179 -16.09 -22.32 34.42
CA GLU A 179 -14.97 -23.06 33.81
C GLU A 179 -14.37 -22.31 32.64
N LEU A 180 -15.23 -21.68 31.81
CA LEU A 180 -14.81 -20.75 30.76
C LEU A 180 -13.96 -19.61 31.34
N HIS A 181 -14.43 -18.94 32.39
CA HIS A 181 -13.70 -17.83 33.00
C HIS A 181 -12.35 -18.26 33.60
N ARG A 182 -12.27 -19.46 34.20
CA ARG A 182 -11.02 -20.01 34.73
C ARG A 182 -10.00 -20.32 33.64
N ASN A 183 -10.45 -20.84 32.50
CA ASN A 183 -9.58 -21.33 31.43
C ASN A 183 -9.30 -20.28 30.34
N LEU A 184 -10.10 -19.20 30.23
CA LEU A 184 -9.98 -18.17 29.18
C LEU A 184 -8.53 -17.72 29.00
N ARG A 185 -7.91 -17.26 30.10
CA ARG A 185 -6.56 -16.69 30.04
C ARG A 185 -5.50 -17.71 29.61
N SER A 186 -5.51 -18.91 30.19
CA SER A 186 -4.50 -19.93 29.89
C SER A 186 -4.62 -20.44 28.45
N VAL A 187 -5.84 -20.64 27.97
CA VAL A 187 -6.13 -21.04 26.59
C VAL A 187 -5.73 -19.94 25.61
N SER A 188 -6.06 -18.67 25.89
CA SER A 188 -5.64 -17.53 25.05
C SER A 188 -4.13 -17.36 25.00
N GLU A 189 -3.40 -17.55 26.10
CA GLU A 189 -1.93 -17.50 26.14
C GLU A 189 -1.28 -18.60 25.30
N LEU A 190 -1.83 -19.82 25.34
CA LEU A 190 -1.37 -20.95 24.53
C LEU A 190 -1.73 -20.77 23.05
N LEU A 191 -2.96 -20.33 22.74
CA LEU A 191 -3.38 -20.03 21.36
C LEU A 191 -2.48 -18.95 20.75
N ALA A 192 -2.18 -17.89 21.51
CA ALA A 192 -1.27 -16.85 21.07
C ALA A 192 0.12 -17.39 20.70
N ARG A 193 0.68 -18.30 21.52
CA ARG A 193 1.96 -18.95 21.22
C ARG A 193 1.92 -19.76 19.92
N GLU A 194 0.89 -20.58 19.73
CA GLU A 194 0.76 -21.40 18.52
C GLU A 194 0.56 -20.56 17.26
N VAL A 195 -0.22 -19.47 17.37
CA VAL A 195 -0.43 -18.53 16.27
C VAL A 195 0.89 -17.87 15.89
N VAL A 196 1.64 -17.32 16.86
CA VAL A 196 2.93 -16.68 16.58
C VAL A 196 3.91 -17.66 15.93
N ALA A 197 4.03 -18.88 16.44
CA ALA A 197 4.86 -19.93 15.86
C ALA A 197 4.40 -20.35 14.45
N GLY A 198 3.09 -20.39 14.20
CA GLY A 198 2.52 -20.61 12.88
C GLY A 198 2.87 -19.49 11.90
N LEU A 199 2.73 -18.23 12.33
CA LEU A 199 3.08 -17.08 11.51
C LEU A 199 4.57 -17.04 11.14
N GLU A 200 5.46 -17.54 11.99
CA GLU A 200 6.89 -17.70 11.65
C GLU A 200 7.14 -18.74 10.55
N ARG A 201 6.25 -19.73 10.42
CA ARG A 201 6.25 -20.76 9.37
C ARG A 201 5.46 -20.36 8.13
N TRP A 202 4.83 -19.18 8.12
CA TRP A 202 3.93 -18.76 7.05
C TRP A 202 4.59 -18.87 5.66
N PRO A 203 3.93 -19.49 4.66
CA PRO A 203 4.49 -19.65 3.34
C PRO A 203 4.73 -18.27 2.71
N GLN A 204 6.00 -17.94 2.47
CA GLN A 204 6.33 -16.80 1.63
C GLN A 204 5.94 -17.16 0.21
N GLN A 205 4.97 -16.45 -0.37
CA GLN A 205 4.81 -16.42 -1.82
C GLN A 205 6.17 -16.05 -2.42
N GLN A 206 6.84 -17.00 -3.07
CA GLN A 206 8.06 -16.74 -3.82
C GLN A 206 7.69 -15.87 -5.02
N GLN A 207 7.70 -14.55 -4.82
CA GLN A 207 7.67 -13.62 -5.93
C GLN A 207 8.95 -13.83 -6.73
N SER A 208 8.81 -14.06 -8.03
CA SER A 208 9.95 -14.13 -8.96
C SER A 208 10.84 -12.89 -8.79
N LEU A 209 12.14 -13.01 -9.06
CA LEU A 209 13.05 -11.86 -9.03
C LEU A 209 12.53 -10.72 -9.91
N ALA A 210 11.91 -11.05 -11.04
CA ALA A 210 11.24 -10.11 -11.92
C ALA A 210 10.10 -9.34 -11.21
N ASN A 211 9.20 -10.03 -10.49
CA ASN A 211 8.11 -9.38 -9.76
C ASN A 211 8.63 -8.49 -8.62
N LYS A 212 9.69 -8.92 -7.92
CA LYS A 212 10.36 -8.10 -6.91
C LYS A 212 10.92 -6.82 -7.51
N ILE A 213 11.62 -6.92 -8.64
CA ILE A 213 12.20 -5.77 -9.36
C ILE A 213 11.08 -4.85 -9.89
N ALA A 214 10.03 -5.41 -10.48
CA ALA A 214 8.91 -4.64 -11.03
C ALA A 214 8.19 -3.82 -9.96
N ASN A 215 7.92 -4.43 -8.79
CA ASN A 215 7.35 -3.73 -7.65
C ASN A 215 8.33 -2.72 -7.03
N PHE A 216 9.63 -3.03 -7.05
CA PHE A 216 10.69 -2.14 -6.57
C PHE A 216 10.80 -0.87 -7.42
N VAL A 217 10.66 -0.99 -8.74
CA VAL A 217 10.76 0.11 -9.72
C VAL A 217 9.40 0.71 -10.05
N LYS A 218 8.29 0.14 -9.56
CA LYS A 218 6.91 0.56 -9.85
C LYS A 218 6.72 0.85 -11.34
N VAL A 219 6.89 -0.18 -12.18
CA VAL A 219 6.90 -0.08 -13.65
C VAL A 219 5.60 0.56 -14.18
N GLU A 220 4.47 0.28 -13.56
CA GLU A 220 3.15 0.87 -13.83
C GLU A 220 3.23 2.40 -13.87
N HIS A 221 4.02 2.98 -12.97
CA HIS A 221 4.13 4.41 -12.81
C HIS A 221 5.13 5.06 -13.79
N THR A 222 5.92 4.27 -14.53
CA THR A 222 6.83 4.74 -15.59
C THR A 222 6.08 5.23 -16.81
N ILE A 223 4.95 4.59 -17.14
CA ILE A 223 4.10 4.95 -18.28
C ILE A 223 3.59 6.39 -18.15
N PHE A 224 3.36 6.87 -16.91
CA PHE A 224 2.85 8.22 -16.67
C PHE A 224 3.87 9.34 -16.91
N SER A 225 5.17 9.04 -16.93
CA SER A 225 6.20 10.04 -17.26
C SER A 225 6.43 10.22 -18.76
N LEU A 226 6.01 9.25 -19.59
CA LEU A 226 6.26 9.29 -21.04
C LEU A 226 5.59 10.49 -21.74
N PRO A 227 4.32 10.85 -21.44
CA PRO A 227 3.69 12.01 -22.06
C PRO A 227 4.48 13.30 -21.85
N LEU A 228 5.07 13.50 -20.65
CA LEU A 228 5.89 14.67 -20.34
C LEU A 228 7.20 14.69 -21.12
N LEU A 229 7.88 13.55 -21.21
CA LEU A 229 9.10 13.43 -22.02
C LEU A 229 8.80 13.73 -23.50
N PHE A 230 7.71 13.18 -24.03
CA PHE A 230 7.32 13.39 -25.42
C PHE A 230 6.84 14.81 -25.69
N ALA A 231 6.17 15.46 -24.73
CA ALA A 231 5.85 16.88 -24.81
C ALA A 231 7.10 17.76 -24.90
N GLY A 232 8.13 17.47 -24.09
CA GLY A 232 9.43 18.15 -24.19
C GLY A 232 10.11 17.91 -25.53
N ALA A 233 10.09 16.67 -26.02
CA ALA A 233 10.64 16.28 -27.32
C ALA A 233 9.94 17.01 -28.48
N TRP A 234 8.62 17.09 -28.45
CA TRP A 234 7.80 17.81 -29.43
C TRP A 234 8.12 19.30 -29.48
N LEU A 235 8.25 19.94 -28.32
CA LEU A 235 8.69 21.33 -28.23
C LEU A 235 10.12 21.52 -28.76
N GLY A 236 11.02 20.56 -28.52
CA GLY A 236 12.38 20.55 -29.04
C GLY A 236 12.46 20.41 -30.57
N ALA A 237 11.50 19.72 -31.17
CA ALA A 237 11.35 19.62 -32.63
C ALA A 237 10.65 20.84 -33.27
N GLY A 238 10.29 21.86 -32.48
CA GLY A 238 9.53 23.01 -32.97
C GLY A 238 8.11 22.65 -33.39
N GLY A 239 7.46 21.70 -32.70
CA GLY A 239 6.09 21.28 -32.98
C GLY A 239 5.96 20.28 -34.13
N ARG A 240 7.03 19.56 -34.46
CA ARG A 240 7.05 18.47 -35.45
C ARG A 240 7.26 17.15 -34.76
N MET A 241 6.78 16.06 -35.36
CA MET A 241 6.93 14.73 -34.78
C MET A 241 8.40 14.28 -34.81
N PRO A 242 9.05 14.03 -33.65
CA PRO A 242 10.40 13.49 -33.63
C PRO A 242 10.44 12.06 -34.20
N SER A 243 11.60 11.63 -34.70
CA SER A 243 11.73 10.27 -35.23
C SER A 243 11.45 9.20 -34.15
N LEU A 244 10.88 8.07 -34.55
CA LEU A 244 10.59 6.96 -33.63
C LEU A 244 11.84 6.46 -32.90
N LYS A 245 12.99 6.48 -33.57
CA LYS A 245 14.29 6.16 -32.96
C LYS A 245 14.61 7.09 -31.80
N LEU A 246 14.40 8.40 -31.99
CA LEU A 246 14.70 9.41 -30.98
C LEU A 246 13.74 9.31 -29.79
N LEU A 247 12.44 9.12 -30.06
CA LEU A 247 11.43 8.88 -29.02
C LEU A 247 11.72 7.60 -28.22
N GLY A 248 12.15 6.53 -28.89
CA GLY A 248 12.56 5.28 -28.24
C GLY A 248 13.77 5.46 -27.31
N LEU A 249 14.78 6.24 -27.74
CA LEU A 249 15.94 6.55 -26.91
C LEU A 249 15.59 7.46 -25.73
N ILE A 250 14.70 8.45 -25.92
CA ILE A 250 14.19 9.29 -24.83
C ILE A 250 13.42 8.44 -23.81
N ALA A 251 12.57 7.53 -24.27
CA ALA A 251 11.85 6.61 -23.39
C ALA A 251 12.80 5.70 -22.61
N LEU A 252 13.86 5.20 -23.26
CA LEU A 252 14.90 4.39 -22.62
C LEU A 252 15.67 5.18 -21.55
N ALA A 253 16.04 6.43 -21.86
CA ALA A 253 16.67 7.31 -20.88
C ALA A 253 15.74 7.58 -19.68
N GLY A 254 14.46 7.85 -19.94
CA GLY A 254 13.44 8.01 -18.90
C GLY A 254 13.28 6.77 -18.01
N LEU A 255 13.27 5.57 -18.61
CA LEU A 255 13.20 4.30 -17.89
C LEU A 255 14.43 4.11 -16.97
N GLY A 256 15.63 4.35 -17.48
CA GLY A 256 16.87 4.26 -16.70
C GLY A 256 16.90 5.27 -15.55
N ALA A 257 16.59 6.54 -15.83
CA ALA A 257 16.55 7.62 -14.85
C ALA A 257 15.54 7.33 -13.72
N ARG A 258 14.35 6.83 -14.08
CA ARG A 258 13.34 6.46 -13.09
C ARG A 258 13.77 5.26 -12.25
N THR A 259 14.36 4.25 -12.87
CA THR A 259 14.89 3.06 -12.17
C THR A 259 15.94 3.49 -11.14
N LEU A 260 16.87 4.36 -11.53
CA LEU A 260 17.85 4.95 -10.64
C LEU A 260 17.20 5.72 -9.48
N GLY A 261 16.34 6.69 -9.79
CA GLY A 261 15.71 7.54 -8.76
C GLY A 261 14.86 6.76 -7.76
N MET A 262 14.15 5.72 -8.20
CA MET A 262 13.35 4.87 -7.33
C MET A 262 14.21 3.95 -6.47
N ALA A 263 15.26 3.37 -7.04
CA ALA A 263 16.19 2.55 -6.29
C ALA A 263 16.91 3.37 -5.22
N MET A 264 17.43 4.54 -5.57
CA MET A 264 18.13 5.42 -4.64
C MET A 264 17.23 5.92 -3.51
N ASN A 265 15.99 6.31 -3.80
CA ASN A 265 15.01 6.67 -2.78
C ASN A 265 14.85 5.54 -1.75
N ARG A 266 14.57 4.32 -2.21
CA ARG A 266 14.35 3.16 -1.33
C ARG A 266 15.61 2.76 -0.56
N ILE A 267 16.79 2.86 -1.17
CA ILE A 267 18.07 2.56 -0.51
C ILE A 267 18.33 3.55 0.62
N LEU A 268 18.25 4.85 0.33
CA LEU A 268 18.55 5.90 1.29
C LEU A 268 17.54 5.92 2.43
N ASP A 269 16.27 5.66 2.11
CA ASP A 269 15.17 5.77 3.06
C ASP A 269 14.84 4.48 3.79
N ARG A 270 15.58 3.39 3.53
CA ARG A 270 15.39 2.08 4.17
C ARG A 270 15.13 2.15 5.68
N ARG A 271 15.91 2.96 6.41
CA ARG A 271 15.77 3.12 7.86
C ARG A 271 14.50 3.87 8.25
N LEU A 272 14.15 4.93 7.52
CA LEU A 272 12.92 5.68 7.75
C LEU A 272 11.70 4.82 7.38
N ASP A 273 11.80 4.07 6.28
CA ASP A 273 10.74 3.19 5.81
C ASP A 273 10.45 2.04 6.81
N LEU A 274 11.47 1.56 7.55
CA LEU A 274 11.31 0.59 8.63
C LEU A 274 10.50 1.14 9.82
N LEU A 275 10.58 2.45 10.06
CA LEU A 275 9.93 3.13 11.19
C LEU A 275 8.53 3.64 10.85
N ASN A 276 8.08 3.47 9.60
CA ASN A 276 6.77 3.89 9.14
C ASN A 276 5.90 2.66 8.80
N ARG A 277 4.74 2.56 9.47
CA ARG A 277 3.79 1.44 9.34
C ARG A 277 3.36 1.20 7.89
N ARG A 278 3.24 2.25 7.08
CA ARG A 278 2.85 2.14 5.66
C ARG A 278 3.93 1.52 4.79
N THR A 279 5.20 1.71 5.15
CA THR A 279 6.35 1.37 4.30
C THR A 279 7.21 0.23 4.83
N VAL A 280 6.99 -0.21 6.06
CA VAL A 280 7.73 -1.33 6.69
C VAL A 280 7.60 -2.64 5.90
N GLY A 281 6.51 -2.81 5.14
CA GLY A 281 6.27 -3.97 4.27
C GLY A 281 6.97 -3.93 2.91
N ARG A 282 7.62 -2.83 2.54
CA ARG A 282 8.38 -2.68 1.27
C ARG A 282 9.54 -3.67 1.22
N GLU A 283 10.03 -3.93 0.02
CA GLU A 283 10.96 -5.01 -0.29
C GLU A 283 12.27 -4.93 0.52
N LEU A 284 12.84 -3.73 0.66
CA LEU A 284 14.12 -3.53 1.33
C LEU A 284 13.99 -3.43 2.88
N PRO A 285 13.00 -2.72 3.45
CA PRO A 285 12.68 -2.78 4.88
C PRO A 285 12.31 -4.19 5.36
N SER A 286 11.42 -4.89 4.66
CA SER A 286 10.95 -6.23 5.05
C SER A 286 11.95 -7.36 4.78
N GLY A 287 13.10 -7.06 4.16
CA GLY A 287 14.13 -8.06 3.85
C GLY A 287 13.83 -8.97 2.66
N LYS A 288 12.75 -8.73 1.89
CA LYS A 288 12.44 -9.47 0.65
C LYS A 288 13.49 -9.29 -0.44
N MET A 289 14.25 -8.19 -0.38
CA MET A 289 15.33 -7.82 -1.29
C MET A 289 16.56 -7.40 -0.47
N THR A 290 17.75 -7.85 -0.88
CA THR A 290 19.00 -7.52 -0.19
C THR A 290 19.50 -6.13 -0.59
N PRO A 291 20.32 -5.45 0.24
CA PRO A 291 20.93 -4.17 -0.12
C PRO A 291 21.78 -4.25 -1.40
N MET A 292 22.51 -5.35 -1.59
CA MET A 292 23.30 -5.58 -2.82
C MET A 292 22.43 -5.67 -4.07
N GLN A 293 21.27 -6.35 -3.98
CA GLN A 293 20.31 -6.37 -5.09
C GLN A 293 19.78 -4.97 -5.39
N ALA A 294 19.49 -4.16 -4.36
CA ALA A 294 18.96 -2.81 -4.54
C ALA A 294 19.98 -1.90 -5.23
N TRP A 295 21.25 -1.95 -4.80
CA TRP A 295 22.35 -1.26 -5.47
C TRP A 295 22.58 -1.74 -6.90
N GLY A 296 22.44 -3.05 -7.16
CA GLY A 296 22.48 -3.60 -8.51
C GLY A 296 21.41 -3.00 -9.44
N VAL A 297 20.18 -2.84 -8.95
CA VAL A 297 19.10 -2.17 -9.70
C VAL A 297 19.42 -0.69 -9.94
N ALA A 298 19.93 0.02 -8.93
CA ALA A 298 20.34 1.42 -9.09
C ALA A 298 21.43 1.59 -10.16
N PHE A 299 22.46 0.74 -10.11
CA PHE A 299 23.56 0.74 -11.07
C PHE A 299 23.07 0.40 -12.48
N ALA A 300 22.22 -0.61 -12.64
CA ALA A 300 21.61 -0.95 -13.92
C ALA A 300 20.79 0.22 -14.49
N GLY A 301 19.98 0.90 -13.66
CA GLY A 301 19.23 2.09 -14.06
C GLY A 301 20.13 3.23 -14.52
N LEU A 302 21.21 3.51 -13.78
CA LEU A 302 22.22 4.51 -14.16
C LEU A 302 22.89 4.17 -15.49
N LEU A 303 23.29 2.91 -15.68
CA LEU A 303 23.93 2.46 -16.91
C LEU A 303 23.01 2.63 -18.12
N VAL A 304 21.75 2.19 -18.01
CA VAL A 304 20.73 2.35 -19.07
C VAL A 304 20.53 3.84 -19.39
N TYR A 305 20.44 4.70 -18.37
CA TYR A 305 20.31 6.14 -18.55
C TYR A 305 21.51 6.74 -19.30
N LEU A 306 22.74 6.46 -18.85
CA LEU A 306 23.95 7.02 -19.46
C LEU A 306 24.17 6.51 -20.88
N VAL A 307 23.93 5.23 -21.14
CA VAL A 307 24.00 4.65 -22.49
C VAL A 307 22.97 5.32 -23.40
N ALA A 308 21.73 5.48 -22.94
CA ALA A 308 20.70 6.18 -23.72
C ALA A 308 21.12 7.64 -24.00
N CYS A 309 21.63 8.38 -23.01
CA CYS A 309 22.15 9.73 -23.21
C CYS A 309 23.32 9.80 -24.20
N ALA A 310 24.24 8.84 -24.17
CA ALA A 310 25.33 8.75 -25.14
C ALA A 310 24.80 8.54 -26.57
N LEU A 311 23.78 7.69 -26.73
CA LEU A 311 23.13 7.43 -28.02
C LEU A 311 22.27 8.60 -28.51
N LEU A 312 21.75 9.44 -27.61
CA LEU A 312 21.03 10.67 -27.94
C LEU A 312 21.97 11.78 -28.42
N GLY A 313 23.22 11.80 -27.96
CA GLY A 313 24.28 12.68 -28.47
C GLY A 313 25.19 13.27 -27.39
N PRO A 314 26.29 13.93 -27.80
CA PRO A 314 27.33 14.40 -26.88
C PRO A 314 26.82 15.49 -25.91
N VAL A 315 25.89 16.35 -26.34
CA VAL A 315 25.28 17.36 -25.47
C VAL A 315 24.46 16.70 -24.36
N CYS A 316 23.64 15.70 -24.70
CA CYS A 316 22.85 14.95 -23.72
C CYS A 316 23.76 14.23 -22.71
N LEU A 317 24.80 13.55 -23.18
CA LEU A 317 25.75 12.86 -22.29
C LEU A 317 26.47 13.83 -21.35
N LYS A 318 26.92 14.99 -21.86
CA LYS A 318 27.57 16.02 -21.04
C LYS A 318 26.66 16.55 -19.93
N LEU A 319 25.37 16.70 -20.22
CA LEU A 319 24.38 17.21 -19.27
C LEU A 319 23.76 16.11 -18.38
N ALA A 320 23.97 14.83 -18.70
CA ALA A 320 23.36 13.70 -18.00
C ALA A 320 23.70 13.65 -16.50
N ALA A 321 24.83 14.21 -16.10
CA ALA A 321 25.21 14.31 -14.68
C ALA A 321 24.20 15.12 -13.86
N ILE A 322 23.56 16.15 -14.43
CA ILE A 322 22.66 17.05 -13.70
C ILE A 322 21.40 16.28 -13.21
N PRO A 323 20.60 15.62 -14.07
CA PRO A 323 19.48 14.81 -13.59
C PRO A 323 19.92 13.64 -12.71
N ALA A 324 21.04 12.98 -13.02
CA ALA A 324 21.52 11.85 -12.23
C ALA A 324 21.82 12.25 -10.78
N VAL A 325 22.55 13.35 -10.56
CA VAL A 325 22.86 13.86 -9.22
C VAL A 325 21.58 14.21 -8.46
N VAL A 326 20.62 14.87 -9.12
CA VAL A 326 19.34 15.24 -8.49
C VAL A 326 18.53 13.99 -8.13
N LEU A 327 18.45 12.98 -9.01
CA LEU A 327 17.76 11.70 -8.75
C LEU A 327 18.40 10.90 -7.61
N ILE A 328 19.73 10.96 -7.47
CA ILE A 328 20.47 10.29 -6.39
C ILE A 328 20.25 11.01 -5.06
N SER A 329 20.21 12.34 -5.06
CA SER A 329 20.31 13.14 -3.83
C SER A 329 18.97 13.65 -3.29
N TYR A 330 17.91 13.79 -4.09
CA TYR A 330 16.67 14.46 -3.63
C TYR A 330 16.06 13.81 -2.38
N SER A 331 16.17 12.48 -2.24
CA SER A 331 15.63 11.74 -1.10
C SER A 331 16.36 12.06 0.21
N LEU A 332 17.55 12.68 0.15
CA LEU A 332 18.28 13.16 1.32
C LEU A 332 17.66 14.42 1.93
N LEU A 333 16.96 15.25 1.14
CA LEU A 333 16.47 16.56 1.55
C LEU A 333 15.59 16.52 2.81
N LYS A 334 14.80 15.46 2.97
CA LYS A 334 13.93 15.29 4.15
C LYS A 334 14.66 15.12 5.49
N ARG A 335 15.99 14.98 5.46
CA ARG A 335 16.85 14.98 6.66
C ARG A 335 17.29 16.40 7.07
N PHE A 336 17.03 17.40 6.24
CA PHE A 336 17.56 18.76 6.42
C PHE A 336 16.52 19.87 6.27
N THR A 337 15.46 19.67 5.48
CA THR A 337 14.50 20.74 5.18
C THR A 337 13.08 20.22 4.92
N PRO A 338 12.03 20.90 5.44
CA PRO A 338 10.64 20.63 5.09
C PRO A 338 10.34 20.78 3.59
N LEU A 339 11.17 21.52 2.87
CA LEU A 339 11.04 21.78 1.43
C LEU A 339 11.43 20.56 0.56
N CYS A 340 11.60 19.37 1.14
CA CYS A 340 12.02 18.17 0.43
C CYS A 340 11.12 17.78 -0.76
N HIS A 341 9.84 18.14 -0.71
CA HIS A 341 8.84 17.88 -1.76
C HIS A 341 9.20 18.53 -3.11
N PHE A 342 9.92 19.65 -3.08
CA PHE A 342 10.40 20.32 -4.29
C PHE A 342 11.55 19.56 -4.97
N GLY A 343 12.22 18.66 -4.25
CA GLY A 343 13.25 17.79 -4.82
C GLY A 343 12.69 16.82 -5.87
N ILE A 344 11.58 16.14 -5.57
CA ILE A 344 10.94 15.25 -6.55
C ILE A 344 10.30 16.04 -7.71
N GLY A 345 9.79 17.25 -7.44
CA GLY A 345 9.36 18.18 -8.48
C GLY A 345 10.50 18.51 -9.45
N LEU A 346 11.69 18.81 -8.93
CA LEU A 346 12.87 19.08 -9.75
C LEU A 346 13.29 17.84 -10.57
N CYS A 347 13.27 16.65 -9.98
CA CYS A 347 13.54 15.41 -10.71
C CYS A 347 12.66 15.27 -11.95
N LEU A 348 11.35 15.52 -11.80
CA LEU A 348 10.41 15.38 -12.92
C LEU A 348 10.53 16.52 -13.93
N ALA A 349 10.77 17.76 -13.49
CA ALA A 349 10.89 18.91 -14.37
C ALA A 349 12.11 18.83 -15.31
N LEU A 350 13.18 18.15 -14.87
CA LEU A 350 14.35 17.86 -15.71
C LEU A 350 14.04 16.88 -16.86
N GLY A 351 12.96 16.10 -16.77
CA GLY A 351 12.50 15.19 -17.82
C GLY A 351 12.19 15.90 -19.15
N PRO A 352 11.16 16.77 -19.23
CA PRO A 352 10.82 17.48 -20.45
C PRO A 352 11.97 18.38 -20.95
N LEU A 353 12.76 18.97 -20.05
CA LEU A 353 13.96 19.74 -20.43
C LEU A 353 15.01 18.86 -21.11
N GLY A 354 15.32 17.68 -20.55
CA GLY A 354 16.24 16.73 -21.15
C GLY A 354 15.76 16.22 -22.49
N ALA A 355 14.47 15.94 -22.63
CA ALA A 355 13.87 15.53 -23.90
C ALA A 355 13.90 16.65 -24.96
N PHE A 356 13.69 17.91 -24.56
CA PHE A 356 13.85 19.06 -25.45
C PHE A 356 15.29 19.18 -25.96
N VAL A 357 16.29 19.07 -25.08
CA VAL A 357 17.71 19.10 -25.46
C VAL A 357 18.04 17.96 -26.43
N ALA A 358 17.50 16.77 -26.17
CA ALA A 358 17.73 15.59 -27.00
C ALA A 358 17.24 15.74 -28.44
N VAL A 359 16.22 16.57 -28.66
CA VAL A 359 15.67 16.82 -30.01
C VAL A 359 16.24 18.08 -30.65
N SER A 360 16.36 19.16 -29.88
CA SER A 360 16.86 20.44 -30.40
C SER A 360 18.38 20.46 -30.65
N GLY A 361 19.13 19.55 -30.01
CA GLY A 361 20.59 19.48 -30.11
C GLY A 361 21.33 20.60 -29.37
N GLY A 362 20.63 21.49 -28.66
CA GLY A 362 21.21 22.66 -28.00
C GLY A 362 20.58 22.97 -26.64
N THR A 363 21.17 23.95 -25.94
CA THR A 363 20.74 24.37 -24.58
C THR A 363 19.91 25.66 -24.57
N ALA A 364 19.61 26.23 -25.74
CA ALA A 364 18.76 27.42 -25.86
C ALA A 364 17.30 27.04 -25.61
N MET A 365 16.88 27.05 -24.35
CA MET A 365 15.53 26.68 -23.93
C MET A 365 14.51 27.73 -24.36
N THR A 366 13.39 27.30 -24.94
CA THR A 366 12.25 28.17 -25.25
C THR A 366 11.40 28.44 -24.01
N SER A 367 10.66 29.55 -24.00
CA SER A 367 9.71 29.84 -22.92
C SER A 367 8.67 28.73 -22.74
N ALA A 368 8.28 28.06 -23.84
CA ALA A 368 7.32 26.96 -23.80
C ALA A 368 7.84 25.75 -22.99
N VAL A 369 9.09 25.31 -23.21
CA VAL A 369 9.63 24.16 -22.46
C VAL A 369 9.90 24.53 -21.00
N LEU A 370 10.29 25.79 -20.72
CA LEU A 370 10.46 26.28 -19.36
C LEU A 370 9.12 26.31 -18.59
N LEU A 371 8.03 26.73 -19.24
CA LEU A 371 6.69 26.68 -18.64
C LEU A 371 6.20 25.24 -18.43
N LEU A 372 6.47 24.32 -19.36
CA LEU A 372 6.19 22.90 -19.18
C LEU A 372 6.97 22.33 -17.99
N ALA A 373 8.24 22.70 -17.84
CA ALA A 373 9.07 22.29 -16.71
C ALA A 373 8.56 22.87 -15.38
N LEU A 374 8.16 24.15 -15.36
CA LEU A 374 7.57 24.80 -14.19
C LEU A 374 6.24 24.16 -13.79
N PHE A 375 5.36 23.91 -14.76
CA PHE A 375 4.14 23.13 -14.55
C PHE A 375 4.46 21.78 -13.90
N THR A 376 5.41 21.04 -14.48
CA THR A 376 5.79 19.70 -14.01
C THR A 376 6.35 19.73 -12.59
N PHE A 377 7.22 20.71 -12.30
CA PHE A 377 7.79 20.95 -10.98
C PHE A 377 6.71 21.18 -9.94
N CYS A 378 5.80 22.13 -10.18
CA CYS A 378 4.75 22.51 -9.26
C CYS A 378 3.70 21.40 -9.10
N TRP A 379 3.28 20.78 -10.20
CA TRP A 379 2.34 19.66 -10.22
C TRP A 379 2.79 18.56 -9.25
N MET A 380 4.01 18.03 -9.45
CA MET A 380 4.49 16.92 -8.64
C MET A 380 4.79 17.35 -7.21
N SER A 381 5.39 18.53 -6.99
CA SER A 381 5.68 19.03 -5.64
C SER A 381 4.42 19.16 -4.80
N GLY A 382 3.35 19.76 -5.35
CA GLY A 382 2.09 19.91 -4.63
C GLY A 382 1.41 18.56 -4.33
N PHE A 383 1.45 17.62 -5.27
CA PHE A 383 0.89 16.28 -5.03
C PHE A 383 1.70 15.48 -4.03
N ASP A 384 3.03 15.63 -4.00
CA ASP A 384 3.89 15.00 -3.00
C ASP A 384 3.63 15.55 -1.58
N ILE A 385 3.32 16.85 -1.44
CA ILE A 385 2.88 17.44 -0.17
C ILE A 385 1.57 16.79 0.31
N ILE A 386 0.57 16.66 -0.57
CA ILE A 386 -0.70 15.98 -0.24
C ILE A 386 -0.46 14.52 0.12
N TYR A 387 0.43 13.84 -0.60
CA TYR A 387 0.76 12.44 -0.35
C TYR A 387 1.39 12.24 1.03
N ALA A 388 2.31 13.12 1.42
CA ALA A 388 2.98 13.09 2.71
C ALA A 388 2.06 13.34 3.91
N LEU A 389 0.82 13.80 3.71
CA LEU A 389 -0.19 13.84 4.78
C LEU A 389 -0.45 12.46 5.38
N GLN A 390 -0.28 11.38 4.61
CA GLN A 390 -0.44 10.00 5.10
C GLN A 390 0.66 9.57 6.08
N ASP A 391 1.79 10.28 6.08
CA ASP A 391 2.96 9.96 6.91
C ASP A 391 3.14 10.98 8.04
N LEU A 392 2.16 11.88 8.27
CA LEU A 392 2.29 13.02 9.19
C LEU A 392 2.75 12.62 10.59
N GLU A 393 2.08 11.66 11.22
CA GLU A 393 2.42 11.21 12.58
C GLU A 393 3.78 10.51 12.60
N ALA A 394 4.08 9.70 11.59
CA ALA A 394 5.33 8.96 11.50
C ALA A 394 6.51 9.91 11.26
N ASP A 395 6.35 10.91 10.39
CA ASP A 395 7.36 11.91 10.09
C ASP A 395 7.70 12.73 11.34
N ARG A 396 6.68 13.17 12.09
CA ARG A 396 6.88 13.89 13.36
C ARG A 396 7.61 13.05 14.40
N ARG A 397 7.21 11.79 14.58
CA ARG A 397 7.83 10.88 15.56
C ARG A 397 9.29 10.58 15.23
N ASN A 398 9.61 10.46 13.95
CA ASN A 398 10.94 10.05 13.49
C ASN A 398 11.83 11.23 13.06
N GLY A 399 11.41 12.47 13.32
CA GLY A 399 12.20 13.67 13.00
C GLY A 399 12.40 13.90 11.50
N VAL A 400 11.48 13.46 10.65
CA VAL A 400 11.51 13.70 9.20
C VAL A 400 11.02 15.12 8.92
N HIS A 401 11.80 15.89 8.17
CA HIS A 401 11.44 17.24 7.77
C HIS A 401 10.57 17.20 6.51
N SER A 402 9.25 17.29 6.68
CA SER A 402 8.26 17.44 5.61
C SER A 402 7.34 18.65 5.87
N ILE A 403 6.75 19.22 4.82
CA ILE A 403 5.79 20.33 4.95
C ILE A 403 4.61 19.95 5.87
N PRO A 404 3.98 18.76 5.72
CA PRO A 404 3.00 18.28 6.68
C PRO A 404 3.51 18.23 8.12
N ALA A 405 4.69 17.65 8.37
CA ALA A 405 5.24 17.55 9.71
C ALA A 405 5.45 18.92 10.36
N ALA A 406 5.97 19.89 9.59
CA ALA A 406 6.27 21.24 10.04
C ALA A 406 5.02 22.11 10.24
N LEU A 407 4.04 22.06 9.34
CA LEU A 407 2.91 22.99 9.31
C LEU A 407 1.57 22.40 9.74
N GLY A 408 1.46 21.07 9.84
CA GLY A 408 0.20 20.35 10.04
C GLY A 408 -0.63 20.22 8.75
N SER A 409 -1.70 19.43 8.80
CA SER A 409 -2.44 19.03 7.59
C SER A 409 -3.12 20.19 6.86
N GLY A 410 -3.75 21.11 7.58
CA GLY A 410 -4.49 22.24 6.99
C GLY A 410 -3.57 23.18 6.23
N ARG A 411 -2.50 23.66 6.88
CA ARG A 411 -1.52 24.58 6.26
C ARG A 411 -0.73 23.90 5.15
N ALA A 412 -0.40 22.60 5.28
CA ALA A 412 0.24 21.85 4.21
C ALA A 412 -0.62 21.78 2.94
N GLN A 413 -1.93 21.58 3.08
CA GLN A 413 -2.87 21.62 1.94
C GLN A 413 -2.96 23.02 1.31
N ILE A 414 -2.91 24.10 2.10
CA ILE A 414 -2.85 25.46 1.57
C ILE A 414 -1.57 25.65 0.73
N VAL A 415 -0.41 25.22 1.24
CA VAL A 415 0.85 25.31 0.49
C VAL A 415 0.79 24.49 -0.80
N ALA A 416 0.28 23.25 -0.74
CA ALA A 416 0.07 22.44 -1.92
C ALA A 416 -0.85 23.15 -2.94
N GLY A 417 -1.94 23.77 -2.47
CA GLY A 417 -2.90 24.49 -3.29
C GLY A 417 -2.29 25.68 -4.00
N LEU A 418 -1.46 26.47 -3.31
CA LEU A 418 -0.72 27.58 -3.90
C LEU A 418 0.28 27.09 -4.95
N VAL A 419 0.99 26.00 -4.68
CA VAL A 419 1.92 25.40 -5.64
C VAL A 419 1.17 24.89 -6.88
N HIS A 420 0.00 24.26 -6.70
CA HIS A 420 -0.85 23.83 -7.83
C HIS A 420 -1.46 25.00 -8.60
N ALA A 421 -1.80 26.11 -7.95
CA ALA A 421 -2.23 27.32 -8.63
C ALA A 421 -1.14 27.86 -9.57
N VAL A 422 0.13 27.82 -9.15
CA VAL A 422 1.26 28.15 -10.03
C VAL A 422 1.37 27.17 -11.20
N ALA A 423 1.13 25.86 -10.97
CA ALA A 423 1.10 24.88 -12.05
C ALA A 423 0.01 25.22 -13.09
N VAL A 424 -1.21 25.55 -12.64
CA VAL A 424 -2.32 25.97 -13.52
C VAL A 424 -1.99 27.25 -14.28
N GLY A 425 -1.39 28.24 -13.61
CA GLY A 425 -0.94 29.47 -14.27
C GLY A 425 0.11 29.21 -15.36
N ALA A 426 1.10 28.35 -15.08
CA ALA A 426 2.12 27.97 -16.04
C ALA A 426 1.55 27.21 -17.24
N SER A 427 0.60 26.29 -17.02
CA SER A 427 -0.04 25.54 -18.10
C SER A 427 -1.01 26.39 -18.92
N ALA A 428 -1.72 27.34 -18.30
CA ALA A 428 -2.55 28.32 -19.02
C ALA A 428 -1.72 29.25 -19.89
N TRP A 429 -0.56 29.70 -19.39
CA TRP A 429 0.36 30.51 -20.19
C TRP A 429 0.98 29.68 -21.32
N LEU A 430 1.36 28.43 -21.06
CA LEU A 430 1.82 27.52 -22.09
C LEU A 430 0.76 27.33 -23.19
N TRP A 431 -0.50 27.09 -22.81
CA TRP A 431 -1.63 26.96 -23.75
C TRP A 431 -1.74 28.18 -24.67
N TRP A 432 -1.64 29.39 -24.12
CA TRP A 432 -1.66 30.62 -24.91
C TRP A 432 -0.46 30.71 -25.87
N LEU A 433 0.75 30.40 -25.40
CA LEU A 433 1.97 30.45 -26.23
C LEU A 433 1.98 29.45 -27.38
N VAL A 434 1.34 28.29 -27.22
CA VAL A 434 1.23 27.28 -28.29
C VAL A 434 0.04 27.53 -29.23
N GLY A 435 -0.63 28.68 -29.12
CA GLY A 435 -1.64 29.14 -30.07
C GLY A 435 -3.09 29.10 -29.58
N GLY A 436 -3.35 28.65 -28.34
CA GLY A 436 -4.67 28.73 -27.72
C GLY A 436 -5.75 27.81 -28.32
N GLY A 437 -5.37 26.70 -28.98
CA GLY A 437 -6.31 25.79 -29.62
C GLY A 437 -7.31 25.12 -28.67
N LEU A 438 -8.49 24.73 -29.20
CA LEU A 438 -9.59 24.16 -28.42
C LEU A 438 -9.18 22.87 -27.70
N PHE A 439 -8.53 21.94 -28.39
CA PHE A 439 -8.12 20.65 -27.80
C PHE A 439 -7.08 20.83 -26.69
N ALA A 440 -6.13 21.75 -26.86
CA ALA A 440 -5.19 22.12 -25.80
C ALA A 440 -5.89 22.81 -24.62
N GLY A 441 -6.96 23.58 -24.88
CA GLY A 441 -7.81 24.18 -23.86
C GLY A 441 -8.60 23.13 -23.07
N LEU A 442 -9.14 22.10 -23.73
CA LEU A 442 -9.79 20.96 -23.06
C LEU A 442 -8.80 20.20 -22.16
N ALA A 443 -7.57 19.99 -22.63
CA ALA A 443 -6.52 19.38 -21.82
C ALA A 443 -6.18 20.21 -20.57
N LEU A 444 -6.09 21.54 -20.72
CA LEU A 444 -5.94 22.47 -19.58
C LEU A 444 -7.11 22.38 -18.59
N LEU A 445 -8.36 22.32 -19.09
CA LEU A 445 -9.55 22.18 -18.25
C LEU A 445 -9.54 20.87 -17.48
N VAL A 446 -9.20 19.75 -18.12
CA VAL A 446 -9.06 18.44 -17.46
C VAL A 446 -7.98 18.48 -16.39
N ALA A 447 -6.81 19.07 -16.68
CA ALA A 447 -5.74 19.22 -15.68
C ALA A 447 -6.20 20.06 -14.48
N THR A 448 -6.89 21.18 -14.74
CA THR A 448 -7.42 22.09 -13.71
C THR A 448 -8.47 21.40 -12.85
N ALA A 449 -9.41 20.67 -13.47
CA ALA A 449 -10.42 19.89 -12.76
C ALA A 449 -9.78 18.82 -11.87
N ALA A 450 -8.73 18.13 -12.35
CA ALA A 450 -7.98 17.17 -11.55
C ALA A 450 -7.30 17.83 -10.33
N PHE A 451 -6.71 19.02 -10.49
CA PHE A 451 -6.19 19.77 -9.34
C PHE A 451 -7.29 20.11 -8.33
N VAL A 452 -8.44 20.61 -8.77
CA VAL A 452 -9.56 20.93 -7.86
C VAL A 452 -10.06 19.68 -7.13
N LEU A 453 -10.22 18.56 -7.85
CA LEU A 453 -10.63 17.28 -7.26
C LEU A 453 -9.66 16.79 -6.18
N ALA A 454 -8.37 17.11 -6.28
CA ALA A 454 -7.38 16.74 -5.27
C ALA A 454 -7.61 17.41 -3.89
N TYR A 455 -8.40 18.50 -3.83
CA TYR A 455 -8.71 19.20 -2.59
C TYR A 455 -10.10 18.90 -2.04
N VAL A 456 -10.88 18.05 -2.71
CA VAL A 456 -12.19 17.63 -2.22
C VAL A 456 -12.03 16.69 -1.02
N GLU A 457 -12.53 17.09 0.14
CA GLU A 457 -12.35 16.37 1.41
C GLU A 457 -12.80 14.90 1.35
N LYS A 458 -13.91 14.64 0.64
CA LYS A 458 -14.48 13.30 0.48
C LYS A 458 -13.60 12.34 -0.32
N VAL A 459 -12.65 12.84 -1.11
CA VAL A 459 -11.75 11.99 -1.90
C VAL A 459 -10.65 11.45 -0.99
N PRO A 460 -10.41 10.13 -0.92
CA PRO A 460 -9.34 9.58 -0.08
C PRO A 460 -7.94 10.06 -0.49
N LEU A 461 -7.03 10.24 0.47
CA LEU A 461 -5.66 10.73 0.20
C LEU A 461 -4.89 9.90 -0.82
N HIS A 462 -5.05 8.58 -0.81
CA HIS A 462 -4.40 7.71 -1.79
C HIS A 462 -4.90 7.97 -3.22
N VAL A 463 -6.20 8.22 -3.41
CA VAL A 463 -6.84 8.57 -4.70
C VAL A 463 -6.41 9.94 -5.20
N ARG A 464 -6.24 10.91 -4.29
CA ARG A 464 -5.74 12.26 -4.62
C ARG A 464 -4.35 12.20 -5.23
N PHE A 465 -3.43 11.45 -4.61
CA PHE A 465 -2.10 11.26 -5.18
C PHE A 465 -2.11 10.37 -6.42
N PHE A 466 -2.89 9.29 -6.43
CA PHE A 466 -3.06 8.45 -7.60
C PHE A 466 -4.45 7.78 -7.57
N PRO A 467 -5.34 8.00 -8.55
CA PRO A 467 -5.07 8.35 -9.95
C PRO A 467 -5.12 9.85 -10.33
N ILE A 468 -5.62 10.73 -9.46
CA ILE A 468 -5.91 12.13 -9.85
C ILE A 468 -4.67 12.88 -10.32
N SER A 469 -3.53 12.74 -9.64
CA SER A 469 -2.27 13.35 -10.09
C SER A 469 -1.88 12.90 -11.49
N ALA A 470 -2.05 11.62 -11.82
CA ALA A 470 -1.68 11.09 -13.13
C ALA A 470 -2.52 11.74 -14.24
N ILE A 471 -3.83 11.93 -14.00
CA ILE A 471 -4.72 12.66 -14.92
C ILE A 471 -4.21 14.10 -15.11
N ALA A 472 -3.91 14.81 -14.02
CA ALA A 472 -3.41 16.18 -14.09
C ALA A 472 -2.10 16.28 -14.90
N GLY A 473 -1.14 15.38 -14.66
CA GLY A 473 0.14 15.35 -15.35
C GLY A 473 0.02 15.00 -16.84
N ILE A 474 -0.76 13.96 -17.17
CA ILE A 474 -1.01 13.57 -18.57
C ILE A 474 -1.70 14.71 -19.31
N ALA A 475 -2.77 15.25 -18.76
CA ALA A 475 -3.52 16.34 -19.39
C ALA A 475 -2.64 17.59 -19.59
N GLY A 476 -1.82 17.96 -18.59
CA GLY A 476 -0.87 19.06 -18.74
C GLY A 476 0.19 18.82 -19.82
N ALA A 477 0.69 17.58 -19.95
CA ALA A 477 1.63 17.21 -21.00
C ALA A 477 1.01 17.24 -22.42
N LEU A 478 -0.29 17.03 -22.53
CA LEU A 478 -1.00 17.09 -23.82
C LEU A 478 -1.17 18.52 -24.35
N ILE A 479 -1.11 19.55 -23.50
CA ILE A 479 -1.27 20.96 -23.91
C ILE A 479 -0.34 21.34 -25.09
N PRO A 480 0.99 21.17 -25.01
CA PRO A 480 1.87 21.50 -26.13
C PRO A 480 1.71 20.57 -27.33
N LEU A 481 1.29 19.32 -27.12
CA LEU A 481 1.08 18.33 -28.20
C LEU A 481 -0.17 18.66 -29.03
N LEU A 482 -1.23 19.14 -28.37
CA LEU A 482 -2.51 19.49 -29.00
C LEU A 482 -2.57 20.94 -29.48
N GLY A 483 -1.61 21.80 -29.10
CA GLY A 483 -1.61 23.21 -29.49
C GLY A 483 -1.59 23.46 -30.99
N ALA A 484 -1.05 22.52 -31.77
CA ALA A 484 -1.01 22.59 -33.24
C ALA A 484 -2.32 22.15 -33.92
N LEU A 485 -3.23 21.46 -33.22
CA LEU A 485 -4.52 21.02 -33.73
C LEU A 485 -5.54 22.14 -33.46
N ARG A 486 -5.87 22.90 -34.50
CA ARG A 486 -6.87 23.96 -34.44
C ARG A 486 -8.29 23.40 -34.45
#